data_AF-K1RQ32-F1
#
_entry.id   AF-K1RQ32-F1
#
_cell.length_a   1.000
_cell.length_b   1.000
_cell.length_c   1.000
_cell.angle_alpha   90.00
_cell.angle_beta   90.00
_cell.angle_gamma   90.00
#
_symmetry.space_group_name_H-M   'P 1'
#
loop_
_entity.id
_entity.type
_entity.pdbx_description
1 polymer ?
#
loop_
_entity_poly.entity_id
_entity_poly.type
_entity_poly.pdbx_seq_one_letter_code
_entity_poly.pdbx_strand_id
1 'polypeptide(L)'
;MVEQCSLTTKGKVIEYTLWNNNGVHFPIVEYIVNGTKYNQRLKYGWIVNKSSSFNKIKTKVENDVQEKNLIINSNIHISTNVLKEHFPIGTELDVFYSPQNPNKSYVMRFVKNPAEKVLFCVGLLFIFLAFIGLVFLPK
;
A
#
# COMPACT_ATOMS: atom_id res chain seq x y z
N MET A 1 17.52 4.44 -6.85
CA MET A 1 17.01 5.62 -6.12
C MET A 1 16.76 5.39 -4.62
N VAL A 2 17.13 4.24 -4.02
CA VAL A 2 16.85 3.93 -2.61
C VAL A 2 18.02 4.26 -1.66
N GLU A 3 19.25 4.41 -2.17
CA GLU A 3 20.45 4.59 -1.34
C GLU A 3 20.51 5.88 -0.50
N GLN A 4 19.57 6.82 -0.65
CA GLN A 4 19.62 8.09 0.08
C GLN A 4 18.62 8.22 1.23
N CYS A 5 17.60 7.37 1.34
CA CYS A 5 16.54 7.49 2.36
C CYS A 5 16.70 6.44 3.46
N SER A 6 17.49 6.74 4.49
CA SER A 6 17.86 5.79 5.56
C SER A 6 17.14 6.03 6.89
N LEU A 7 16.63 7.24 7.13
CA LEU A 7 15.90 7.57 8.36
C LEU A 7 14.40 7.48 8.15
N THR A 8 13.68 7.15 9.21
CA THR A 8 12.22 7.00 9.20
C THR A 8 11.58 7.92 10.22
N THR A 9 10.41 8.46 9.87
CA THR A 9 9.54 9.19 10.79
C THR A 9 8.07 8.87 10.49
N LYS A 10 7.19 9.18 11.43
CA LYS A 10 5.75 9.11 11.20
C LYS A 10 5.27 10.40 10.53
N GLY A 11 4.53 10.24 9.45
CA GLY A 11 3.82 11.33 8.79
C GLY A 11 2.32 11.08 8.81
N LYS A 12 1.54 12.13 8.60
CA LYS A 12 0.08 12.11 8.65
C LYS A 12 -0.51 12.53 7.32
N VAL A 13 -1.52 11.81 6.83
CA VAL A 13 -2.25 12.19 5.62
C VAL A 13 -3.01 13.50 5.90
N ILE A 14 -2.69 14.55 5.17
CA ILE A 14 -3.31 15.87 5.34
C ILE A 14 -4.27 16.23 4.20
N GLU A 15 -3.98 15.80 2.98
CA GLU A 15 -4.76 16.17 1.79
C GLU A 15 -4.58 15.15 0.66
N TYR A 16 -5.24 15.43 -0.47
CA TYR A 16 -5.25 14.58 -1.65
C TYR A 16 -5.03 15.42 -2.91
N THR A 17 -4.09 15.00 -3.75
CA THR A 17 -3.76 15.72 -5.00
C THR A 17 -3.91 14.85 -6.24
N LEU A 18 -4.42 15.44 -7.32
CA LEU A 18 -4.46 14.80 -8.64
C LEU A 18 -3.05 14.69 -9.23
N TRP A 19 -2.79 13.59 -9.94
CA TRP A 19 -1.57 13.43 -10.70
C TRP A 19 -1.87 13.00 -12.14
N ASN A 20 -1.26 13.70 -13.10
CA ASN A 20 -1.33 13.41 -14.54
C ASN A 20 -2.74 13.27 -15.13
N ASN A 21 -3.77 13.89 -14.53
CA ASN A 21 -5.17 13.77 -14.95
C ASN A 21 -5.70 12.33 -14.99
N ASN A 22 -5.11 11.42 -14.22
CA ASN A 22 -5.52 10.01 -14.19
C ASN A 22 -6.86 9.78 -13.46
N GLY A 23 -7.54 10.83 -13.01
CA GLY A 23 -8.77 10.75 -12.21
C GLY A 23 -8.58 10.23 -10.77
N VAL A 24 -7.34 9.91 -10.37
CA VAL A 24 -7.01 9.40 -9.04
C VAL A 24 -6.33 10.51 -8.24
N HIS A 25 -6.83 10.78 -7.03
CA HIS A 25 -6.15 11.68 -6.11
C HIS A 25 -5.32 10.86 -5.12
N PHE A 26 -4.04 11.18 -5.02
CA PHE A 26 -3.08 10.51 -4.14
C PHE A 26 -2.95 11.26 -2.82
N PRO A 27 -2.80 10.55 -1.70
CA PRO A 27 -2.61 11.18 -0.39
C PRO A 27 -1.26 11.89 -0.33
N ILE A 28 -1.30 13.08 0.28
CA ILE A 28 -0.12 13.85 0.70
C ILE A 28 0.07 13.64 2.19
N VAL A 29 1.26 13.20 2.55
CA VAL A 29 1.68 12.92 3.92
C VAL A 29 2.58 14.06 4.39
N GLU A 30 2.16 14.76 5.43
CA GLU A 30 2.98 15.75 6.14
C GLU A 30 3.81 15.03 7.23
N TYR A 31 5.09 15.34 7.32
CA TYR A 31 5.99 14.83 8.35
C TYR A 31 6.93 15.94 8.81
N ILE A 32 7.46 15.80 10.03
CA ILE A 32 8.32 16.81 10.66
C ILE A 32 9.71 16.23 10.85
N VAL A 33 10.73 16.99 10.44
CA VAL A 33 12.15 16.70 10.71
C VAL A 33 12.77 17.96 11.31
N ASN A 34 13.31 17.86 12.52
CA ASN A 34 13.94 18.97 13.25
C ASN A 34 13.06 20.24 13.31
N GLY A 35 11.77 20.07 13.59
CA GLY A 35 10.79 21.18 13.66
C GLY A 35 10.35 21.76 12.31
N THR A 36 10.92 21.31 11.19
CA THR A 36 10.51 21.73 9.84
C THR A 36 9.52 20.73 9.25
N LYS A 37 8.42 21.25 8.68
CA LYS A 37 7.39 20.45 7.99
C LYS A 37 7.79 20.15 6.56
N TYR A 38 7.53 18.92 6.13
CA TYR A 38 7.76 18.44 4.78
C TYR A 38 6.55 17.63 4.31
N ASN A 39 6.30 17.67 3.02
CA ASN A 39 5.20 16.96 2.40
C ASN A 39 5.73 15.94 1.38
N GLN A 40 5.16 14.74 1.40
CA GLN A 40 5.45 13.73 0.41
C GLN A 40 4.18 13.04 -0.07
N ARG A 41 4.06 12.87 -1.38
CA ARG A 41 2.95 12.14 -1.98
C ARG A 41 3.23 10.64 -1.94
N LEU A 42 2.19 9.85 -1.67
CA LEU A 42 2.25 8.41 -1.87
C LEU A 42 2.41 8.07 -3.37
N LYS A 43 3.41 7.28 -3.73
CA LYS A 43 3.75 6.96 -5.13
C LYS A 43 3.57 5.49 -5.43
N TYR A 44 2.95 5.20 -6.58
CA TYR A 44 2.86 3.86 -7.17
C TYR A 44 3.82 3.70 -8.36
N GLY A 45 4.22 2.46 -8.64
CA GLY A 45 5.09 2.14 -9.78
C GLY A 45 4.36 2.34 -11.10
N TRP A 46 3.27 1.60 -11.32
CA TRP A 46 2.36 1.78 -12.44
C TRP A 46 0.90 1.84 -11.98
N ILE A 47 0.05 2.56 -12.71
CA ILE A 47 -1.38 2.72 -12.44
C ILE A 47 -2.17 2.26 -13.67
N VAL A 48 -3.12 1.35 -13.48
CA VAL A 48 -4.03 0.87 -14.53
C VAL A 48 -5.45 1.21 -14.13
N ASN A 49 -6.13 2.03 -14.94
CA ASN A 49 -7.55 2.33 -14.78
C ASN A 49 -8.34 1.49 -15.79
N LYS A 50 -9.10 0.52 -15.30
CA LYS A 50 -10.09 -0.21 -16.08
C LYS A 50 -11.45 0.46 -15.88
N SER A 51 -12.08 0.92 -16.95
CA SER A 51 -13.44 1.47 -16.88
C SER A 51 -14.42 0.52 -17.56
N SER A 52 -15.59 0.31 -16.96
CA SER A 52 -16.69 -0.43 -17.57
C SER A 52 -17.99 0.35 -17.45
N SER A 53 -18.66 0.56 -18.59
CA SER A 53 -19.95 1.25 -18.66
C SER A 53 -21.14 0.34 -18.31
N PHE A 54 -20.97 -0.98 -18.48
CA PHE A 54 -22.08 -1.94 -18.50
C PHE A 54 -22.45 -2.53 -17.12
N ASN A 55 -21.66 -2.29 -16.07
CA ASN A 55 -21.96 -2.76 -14.72
C ASN A 55 -21.96 -1.59 -13.73
N LYS A 56 -22.95 -1.55 -12.81
CA LYS A 56 -22.98 -0.66 -11.64
C LYS A 56 -21.89 -1.06 -10.63
N ILE A 57 -20.62 -0.94 -11.01
CA ILE A 57 -19.48 -1.23 -10.14
C ILE A 57 -19.13 0.07 -9.42
N LYS A 58 -19.23 0.10 -8.09
CA LYS A 58 -18.58 1.15 -7.28
C LYS A 58 -17.08 1.09 -7.54
N THR A 59 -16.42 2.24 -7.67
CA THR A 59 -14.97 2.27 -7.91
C THR A 59 -14.25 1.48 -6.82
N LYS A 60 -13.39 0.54 -7.22
CA LYS A 60 -12.68 -0.37 -6.32
C LYS A 60 -11.26 -0.61 -6.80
N VAL A 61 -10.36 -0.87 -5.85
CA VAL A 61 -9.03 -1.40 -6.18
C VAL A 61 -9.17 -2.89 -6.42
N GLU A 62 -8.74 -3.35 -7.60
CA GLU A 62 -8.80 -4.76 -8.02
C GLU A 62 -7.74 -5.59 -7.29
N ASN A 63 -6.57 -4.99 -7.07
CA ASN A 63 -5.46 -5.59 -6.31
C ASN A 63 -5.36 -5.01 -4.89
N ASP A 64 -4.36 -5.44 -4.10
CA ASP A 64 -4.13 -4.85 -2.78
C ASP A 64 -3.55 -3.43 -2.95
N VAL A 65 -4.11 -2.45 -2.23
CA VAL A 65 -3.68 -1.04 -2.22
C VAL A 65 -2.22 -0.88 -1.79
N GLN A 66 -1.72 -1.88 -1.06
CA GLN A 66 -0.36 -1.99 -0.57
C GLN A 66 0.65 -2.45 -1.64
N GLU A 67 0.18 -2.96 -2.78
CA GLU A 67 1.06 -3.43 -3.84
C GLU A 67 1.84 -2.29 -4.52
N LYS A 68 2.90 -2.68 -5.23
CA LYS A 68 3.75 -1.77 -5.99
C LYS A 68 2.95 -1.00 -7.04
N ASN A 69 2.03 -1.68 -7.71
CA ASN A 69 1.17 -1.16 -8.77
C ASN A 69 -0.26 -0.99 -8.26
N LEU A 70 -1.01 -0.09 -8.88
CA LEU A 70 -2.39 0.19 -8.52
C LEU A 70 -3.31 -0.14 -9.70
N ILE A 71 -4.23 -1.07 -9.52
CA ILE A 71 -5.24 -1.42 -10.51
C ILE A 71 -6.60 -0.97 -9.98
N ILE A 72 -7.20 -0.01 -10.66
CA ILE A 72 -8.50 0.56 -10.28
C ILE A 72 -9.52 0.15 -11.31
N ASN A 73 -10.62 -0.43 -10.84
CA ASN A 73 -11.79 -0.67 -11.65
C ASN A 73 -12.86 0.36 -11.29
N SER A 74 -13.22 1.23 -12.23
CA SER A 74 -14.14 2.35 -12.01
C SER A 74 -15.34 2.30 -12.96
N ASN A 75 -16.45 2.88 -12.52
CA ASN A 75 -17.57 3.22 -13.39
C ASN A 75 -17.53 4.73 -13.67
N ILE A 76 -17.68 5.11 -14.93
CA ILE A 76 -17.64 6.51 -15.39
C ILE A 76 -18.64 7.40 -14.65
N HIS A 77 -19.78 6.83 -14.22
CA HIS A 77 -20.85 7.55 -13.53
C HIS A 77 -20.72 7.59 -11.99
N ILE A 78 -19.87 6.74 -11.39
CA ILE A 78 -19.73 6.60 -9.93
C ILE A 78 -18.24 6.49 -9.55
N SER A 79 -17.49 7.52 -9.94
CA SER A 79 -16.07 7.69 -9.61
C SER A 79 -15.94 8.17 -8.16
N THR A 80 -15.36 7.34 -7.29
CA THR A 80 -14.95 7.74 -5.93
C THR A 80 -13.45 7.57 -5.80
N ASN A 81 -12.80 8.42 -5.00
CA ASN A 81 -11.38 8.26 -4.72
C ASN A 81 -11.16 7.09 -3.75
N VAL A 82 -10.88 5.92 -4.30
CA VAL A 82 -10.59 4.69 -3.54
C VAL A 82 -9.45 4.84 -2.54
N LEU A 83 -8.42 5.65 -2.83
CA LEU A 83 -7.32 5.86 -1.89
C LEU A 83 -7.75 6.63 -0.63
N LYS A 84 -8.89 7.34 -0.68
CA LYS A 84 -9.48 8.02 0.48
C LYS A 84 -10.11 7.06 1.48
N GLU A 85 -10.64 5.95 1.00
CA GLU A 85 -11.22 4.90 1.86
C GLU A 85 -10.13 4.14 2.61
N HIS A 86 -8.95 3.97 2.00
CA HIS A 86 -7.83 3.22 2.59
C HIS A 86 -6.87 4.06 3.42
N PHE A 87 -6.72 5.36 3.13
CA PHE A 87 -5.79 6.25 3.83
C PHE A 87 -6.45 7.54 4.30
N PRO A 88 -7.58 7.50 5.03
CA PRO A 88 -8.34 8.70 5.39
C PRO A 88 -7.46 9.80 5.98
N ILE A 89 -7.94 11.05 5.88
CA ILE A 89 -7.24 12.20 6.47
C ILE A 89 -6.96 11.89 7.94
N GLY A 90 -5.69 12.04 8.30
CA GLY A 90 -5.19 11.74 9.63
C GLY A 90 -4.58 10.37 9.83
N THR A 91 -4.64 9.46 8.84
CA THR A 91 -3.90 8.20 8.88
C THR A 91 -2.40 8.46 9.01
N GLU A 92 -1.75 7.73 9.90
CA GLU A 92 -0.30 7.76 10.07
C GLU A 92 0.38 6.75 9.15
N LEU A 93 1.41 7.20 8.44
CA LEU A 93 2.21 6.41 7.52
C LEU A 93 3.69 6.60 7.80
N ASP A 94 4.47 5.56 7.59
CA ASP A 94 5.93 5.63 7.70
C ASP A 94 6.51 6.39 6.51
N VAL A 95 7.34 7.39 6.79
CA VAL A 95 8.04 8.18 5.77
C VAL A 95 9.53 7.98 5.95
N PHE A 96 10.17 7.46 4.91
CA PHE A 96 11.63 7.37 4.83
C PHE A 96 12.16 8.62 4.16
N TYR A 97 13.20 9.23 4.72
CA TYR A 97 13.78 10.46 4.19
C TYR A 97 15.32 10.44 4.24
N SER A 98 15.93 11.30 3.42
CA SER A 98 17.37 11.50 3.44
C SER A 98 17.77 12.46 4.57
N PRO A 99 18.69 12.08 5.47
CA PRO A 99 19.14 12.98 6.54
C PRO A 99 19.80 14.26 6.01
N GLN A 100 20.47 14.19 4.84
CA GLN A 100 21.10 15.35 4.21
C GLN A 100 20.09 16.26 3.50
N ASN A 101 18.96 15.70 3.05
CA ASN A 101 17.91 16.46 2.38
C ASN A 101 16.53 15.83 2.64
N PRO A 102 15.82 16.23 3.69
CA PRO A 102 14.54 15.63 4.04
C PRO A 102 13.48 15.71 2.94
N ASN A 103 13.55 16.68 2.00
CA ASN A 103 12.64 16.72 0.85
C ASN A 103 12.75 15.48 -0.06
N LYS A 104 13.92 14.83 -0.08
CA LYS A 104 14.08 13.52 -0.73
C LYS A 104 13.55 12.46 0.23
N SER A 105 12.31 12.06 -0.01
CA SER A 105 11.63 11.08 0.83
C SER A 105 10.70 10.16 0.03
N TYR A 106 10.21 9.14 0.72
CA TYR A 106 9.31 8.12 0.19
C TYR A 106 8.37 7.67 1.32
N VAL A 107 7.07 7.61 1.02
CA VAL A 107 6.06 7.09 1.95
C VAL A 107 5.99 5.58 1.78
N MET A 108 6.30 4.85 2.85
CA MET A 108 6.17 3.41 2.92
C MET A 108 4.69 3.03 2.90
N ARG A 109 4.34 2.17 1.96
CA ARG A 109 3.10 1.41 2.04
C ARG A 109 3.38 0.24 2.96
N PHE A 110 2.49 -0.03 3.91
CA PHE A 110 2.48 -1.34 4.57
C PHE A 110 2.53 -2.38 3.45
N VAL A 111 3.56 -3.20 3.38
CA VAL A 111 3.60 -4.32 2.44
C VAL A 111 3.39 -5.54 3.30
N LYS A 112 2.30 -6.29 3.06
CA LYS A 112 2.14 -7.61 3.69
C LYS A 112 3.40 -8.41 3.43
N ASN A 113 4.05 -8.84 4.51
CA ASN A 113 5.27 -9.63 4.40
C ASN A 113 4.91 -10.98 3.76
N PRO A 114 5.43 -11.33 2.58
CA PRO A 114 5.13 -12.61 1.94
C PRO A 114 5.51 -13.80 2.82
N ALA A 115 6.44 -13.60 3.77
CA ALA A 115 6.83 -14.61 4.74
C ALA A 115 5.66 -15.11 5.59
N GLU A 116 4.68 -14.28 5.93
CA GLU A 116 3.52 -14.71 6.73
C GLU A 116 2.72 -15.81 6.03
N LYS A 117 2.43 -15.62 4.73
CA LYS A 117 1.73 -16.62 3.91
C LYS A 117 2.56 -17.89 3.75
N VAL A 118 3.87 -17.75 3.50
CA VAL A 118 4.77 -18.89 3.32
C VAL A 118 4.87 -19.71 4.61
N LEU A 119 5.10 -19.06 5.76
CA LEU A 119 5.22 -19.72 7.04
C LEU A 119 3.93 -20.46 7.43
N PHE A 120 2.76 -19.84 7.17
CA PHE A 120 1.47 -20.47 7.40
C PHE A 120 1.27 -21.72 6.53
N CYS A 121 1.58 -21.64 5.23
CA CYS A 121 1.51 -22.79 4.32
C CYS A 121 2.47 -23.92 4.73
N VAL A 122 3.70 -23.58 5.10
CA VAL A 122 4.70 -24.55 5.59
C VAL A 122 4.23 -25.21 6.88
N GLY A 123 3.67 -24.45 7.82
CA GLY A 123 3.10 -24.97 9.05
C GLY A 123 1.96 -25.97 8.81
N LEU A 124 1.03 -25.64 7.91
CA LEU A 124 -0.06 -26.56 7.53
C LEU A 124 0.47 -27.86 6.90
N LEU A 125 1.52 -27.78 6.09
CA LEU A 125 2.14 -28.94 5.47
C LEU A 125 2.76 -29.87 6.52
N PHE A 126 3.47 -29.33 7.53
CA PHE A 126 4.02 -30.13 8.62
C PHE A 126 2.93 -30.80 9.48
N ILE A 127 1.83 -30.10 9.76
CA ILE A 127 0.68 -30.67 10.47
C ILE A 127 0.11 -31.84 9.68
N PHE A 128 -0.08 -31.68 8.37
CA PHE A 128 -0.59 -32.74 7.51
C PHE A 128 0.32 -33.97 7.47
N LEU A 129 1.65 -33.77 7.35
CA LEU A 129 2.64 -34.84 7.42
C LEU A 129 2.65 -35.56 8.77
N ALA A 130 2.48 -34.82 9.88
CA ALA A 130 2.40 -35.41 11.22
C ALA A 130 1.19 -36.35 11.35
N PHE A 131 0.02 -35.95 10.82
CA PHE A 131 -1.17 -36.81 10.79
C PHE A 131 -0.94 -38.08 9.95
N ILE A 132 -0.30 -37.95 8.78
CA ILE A 132 0.08 -39.11 7.96
C ILE A 132 1.01 -40.04 8.76
N GLY A 133 2.06 -39.50 9.37
CA GLY A 133 3.00 -40.28 10.17
C GLY A 133 2.33 -41.02 11.33
N LEU A 134 1.32 -40.42 11.96
CA LEU A 134 0.55 -41.01 13.05
C LEU A 134 -0.32 -42.19 12.57
N VAL A 135 -0.85 -42.14 11.34
CA VAL A 135 -1.59 -43.26 10.72
C VAL A 135 -0.68 -44.45 10.41
N PHE A 136 0.58 -44.21 10.05
CA PHE A 136 1.55 -45.24 9.72
C PHE A 136 2.42 -45.70 10.91
N LEU A 137 2.17 -45.18 12.12
CA LEU A 137 2.91 -45.59 13.31
C LEU A 137 2.52 -47.04 13.67
N PRO A 138 3.47 -47.99 13.74
CA PRO A 138 3.17 -49.33 14.22
C PRO A 138 2.70 -49.25 15.69
N LYS A 139 1.66 -50.01 15.99
CA LYS A 139 0.96 -50.01 17.28
C LYS A 139 1.77 -50.71 18.37
#